data_AF-A0A6N8YDY8-F1
#
_entry.id   AF-A0A6N8YDY8-F1
#
_cell.length_a   1.000
_cell.length_b   1.000
_cell.length_c   1.000
_cell.angle_alpha   90.00
_cell.angle_beta   90.00
_cell.angle_gamma   90.00
#
_symmetry.space_group_name_H-M   'P 1'
#
loop_
_entity.id
_entity.type
_entity.pdbx_description
1 polymer ?
#
loop_
_entity_poly.entity_id
_entity_poly.type
_entity_poly.pdbx_seq_one_letter_code
_entity_poly.pdbx_strand_id
1 'polypeptide(L)'
;MVLFVLRKYVWVVNVLLIVAIAYSVSATVNNGLRDKIESDKGGLTGEHLYKEKYGQVKIPYRSREYYDSILRTNLFGTGGYAGQIETGGFSEVFEGEITPKTSLKLELLGTFILKSRTNSAANKSIAVIKNMENSKIKGYSEGQLVDLVTSEKVEVVKIDDCEVTIRRAEGPELITCGNELESVFAKSPASSSVRNRPSVKSKKSSASGVSKVSEGLYQIERVMFEELLAEPSSLITEAKIVPRDDGIKIFGVKSRSVFYKMGLRNGDIVHQINEVALNDVQSALSLFTDLRGQSEFTVDFTRQGKRKSNRYTVY
;
A
#
# COMPACT_ATOMS: atom_id res chain seq x y z
N MET A 1 -22.55 13.23 -96.36
CA MET A 1 -21.36 13.54 -95.53
C MET A 1 -21.55 13.16 -94.05
N VAL A 2 -22.70 13.46 -93.43
CA VAL A 2 -22.98 13.19 -91.99
C VAL A 2 -22.97 11.70 -91.60
N LEU A 3 -23.50 10.81 -92.44
CA LEU A 3 -23.55 9.36 -92.17
C LEU A 3 -22.17 8.66 -92.11
N PHE A 4 -21.18 9.18 -92.85
CA PHE A 4 -19.82 8.62 -92.87
C PHE A 4 -19.03 9.02 -91.61
N VAL A 5 -19.28 10.25 -91.13
CA VAL A 5 -18.74 10.77 -89.86
C VAL A 5 -19.32 9.98 -88.70
N LEU A 6 -20.65 9.76 -88.65
CA LEU A 6 -21.29 8.98 -87.59
C LEU A 6 -20.69 7.56 -87.46
N ARG A 7 -20.49 6.84 -88.57
CA ARG A 7 -19.85 5.51 -88.58
C ARG A 7 -18.43 5.50 -88.01
N LYS A 8 -17.65 6.56 -88.23
CA LYS A 8 -16.27 6.69 -87.73
C LYS A 8 -16.22 6.88 -86.20
N TYR A 9 -17.24 7.50 -85.60
CA TYR A 9 -17.28 7.82 -84.18
C TYR A 9 -18.12 6.85 -83.33
N VAL A 10 -18.81 5.86 -83.92
CA VAL A 10 -19.54 4.82 -83.17
C VAL A 10 -18.63 4.10 -82.17
N TRP A 11 -17.38 3.83 -82.55
CA TRP A 11 -16.41 3.20 -81.64
C TRP A 11 -16.10 4.08 -80.42
N VAL A 12 -15.97 5.39 -80.61
CA VAL A 12 -15.72 6.33 -79.50
C VAL A 12 -16.92 6.41 -78.56
N VAL A 13 -18.14 6.42 -79.10
CA VAL A 13 -19.38 6.40 -78.30
C VAL A 13 -19.49 5.09 -77.50
N ASN A 14 -19.17 3.95 -78.11
CA ASN A 14 -19.18 2.66 -77.41
C ASN A 14 -18.14 2.61 -76.29
N VAL A 15 -16.92 3.14 -76.51
CA VAL A 15 -15.89 3.22 -75.46
C VAL A 15 -16.36 4.10 -74.30
N LEU A 16 -16.96 5.26 -74.60
CA LEU A 16 -17.52 6.14 -73.57
C LEU A 16 -18.63 5.45 -72.76
N LEU A 17 -19.49 4.68 -73.44
CA LEU A 17 -20.57 3.95 -72.81
C LEU A 17 -20.05 2.81 -71.91
N ILE A 18 -19.02 2.09 -72.34
CA ILE A 18 -18.36 1.05 -71.51
C ILE A 18 -17.72 1.68 -70.27
N VAL A 19 -17.05 2.84 -70.40
CA VAL A 19 -16.45 3.55 -69.26
C VAL A 19 -17.53 4.00 -68.28
N ALA A 20 -18.66 4.53 -68.76
CA ALA A 20 -19.78 4.93 -67.92
C ALA A 20 -20.39 3.74 -67.15
N ILE A 21 -20.58 2.60 -67.83
CA ILE A 21 -21.06 1.37 -67.18
C ILE A 21 -20.05 0.90 -66.13
N ALA A 22 -18.77 0.81 -66.47
CA ALA A 22 -17.72 0.37 -65.53
C ALA A 22 -17.64 1.27 -64.29
N TYR A 23 -17.76 2.59 -64.46
CA TYR A 23 -17.80 3.55 -63.36
C TYR A 23 -19.03 3.33 -62.46
N SER A 24 -20.21 3.16 -63.06
CA SER A 24 -21.46 2.93 -62.30
C SER A 24 -21.41 1.63 -61.51
N VAL A 25 -20.92 0.54 -62.10
CA VAL A 25 -20.77 -0.76 -61.43
C VAL A 25 -19.76 -0.65 -60.29
N SER A 26 -18.61 -0.01 -60.53
CA SER A 26 -17.61 0.24 -59.50
C SER A 26 -18.19 1.04 -58.33
N ALA A 27 -18.92 2.13 -58.59
CA ALA A 27 -19.53 2.95 -57.56
C ALA A 27 -20.57 2.17 -56.74
N THR A 28 -21.38 1.34 -57.40
CA THR A 28 -22.43 0.54 -56.73
C THR A 28 -21.82 -0.55 -55.84
N VAL A 29 -20.80 -1.25 -56.35
CA VAL A 29 -20.06 -2.28 -55.59
C VAL A 29 -19.32 -1.65 -54.41
N ASN A 30 -18.66 -0.51 -54.62
CA ASN A 30 -17.89 0.16 -53.56
C ASN A 30 -18.79 0.70 -52.44
N ASN A 31 -19.99 1.20 -52.77
CA ASN A 31 -20.98 1.61 -51.78
C ASN A 31 -21.58 0.39 -51.03
N GLY A 32 -21.90 -0.70 -51.74
CA GLY A 32 -22.40 -1.92 -51.10
C GLY A 32 -21.37 -2.62 -50.20
N LEU A 33 -20.08 -2.57 -50.56
CA LEU A 33 -18.99 -3.05 -49.71
C LEU A 33 -18.77 -2.15 -48.49
N ARG A 34 -18.93 -0.83 -48.62
CA ARG A 34 -18.87 0.09 -47.48
C ARG A 34 -19.92 -0.27 -46.44
N ASP A 35 -21.18 -0.43 -46.82
CA ASP A 35 -22.25 -0.76 -45.86
C ASP A 35 -22.01 -2.11 -45.15
N LYS A 36 -21.40 -3.07 -45.87
CA LYS A 36 -21.08 -4.40 -45.31
C LYS A 36 -19.82 -4.43 -44.45
N ILE A 37 -18.84 -3.56 -44.71
CA ILE A 37 -17.64 -3.39 -43.88
C ILE A 37 -17.94 -2.50 -42.66
N GLU A 38 -18.82 -1.50 -42.78
CA GLU A 38 -19.25 -0.64 -41.68
C GLU A 38 -20.14 -1.42 -40.68
N SER A 39 -20.97 -2.36 -41.17
CA SER A 39 -21.78 -3.25 -40.33
C SER A 39 -20.96 -4.24 -39.50
N ASP A 40 -19.69 -4.50 -39.85
CA ASP A 40 -18.75 -5.33 -39.07
C ASP A 40 -17.78 -4.49 -38.21
N LYS A 41 -17.83 -3.16 -38.36
CA LYS A 41 -17.13 -2.19 -37.49
C LYS A 41 -18.02 -1.60 -36.40
N GLY A 42 -19.17 -2.24 -36.14
CA GLY A 42 -19.93 -2.05 -34.91
C GLY A 42 -19.22 -2.72 -33.73
N GLY A 43 -18.21 -2.04 -33.15
CA GLY A 43 -17.73 -2.35 -31.81
C GLY A 43 -16.25 -2.68 -31.64
N LEU A 44 -15.34 -1.85 -32.14
CA LEU A 44 -13.93 -1.84 -31.68
C LEU A 44 -13.37 -0.42 -31.55
N THR A 45 -14.17 0.54 -31.08
CA THR A 45 -13.62 1.70 -30.37
C THR A 45 -13.24 1.25 -28.96
N GLY A 46 -11.94 1.30 -28.65
CA GLY A 46 -11.36 0.86 -27.37
C GLY A 46 -11.91 1.56 -26.12
N GLU A 47 -12.83 2.51 -26.27
CA GLU A 47 -13.54 3.19 -25.19
C GLU A 47 -14.65 2.34 -24.56
N HIS A 48 -15.26 1.40 -25.31
CA HIS A 48 -16.33 0.54 -24.79
C HIS A 48 -15.81 -0.74 -24.10
N LEU A 49 -14.64 -1.25 -24.49
CA LEU A 49 -14.04 -2.45 -23.86
C LEU A 49 -13.49 -2.19 -22.44
N TYR A 50 -13.23 -0.93 -22.06
CA TYR A 50 -12.93 -0.59 -20.67
C TYR A 50 -14.20 -0.58 -19.79
N LYS A 51 -15.37 -0.23 -20.36
CA LYS A 51 -16.63 -0.13 -19.62
C LYS A 51 -17.33 -1.47 -19.38
N GLU A 52 -17.20 -2.45 -20.26
CA GLU A 52 -17.90 -3.74 -20.08
C GLU A 52 -17.17 -4.71 -19.14
N LYS A 53 -15.83 -4.67 -19.08
CA LYS A 53 -15.06 -5.56 -18.18
C LYS A 53 -14.92 -5.05 -16.75
N TYR A 54 -15.15 -3.76 -16.54
CA TYR A 54 -15.29 -3.12 -15.24
C TYR A 54 -16.66 -2.44 -15.18
N GLY A 55 -17.74 -3.21 -15.30
CA GLY A 55 -19.04 -2.75 -14.84
C GLY A 55 -18.83 -2.17 -13.45
N GLN A 56 -19.13 -0.88 -13.29
CA GLN A 56 -18.72 -0.07 -12.14
C GLN A 56 -18.73 -0.91 -10.88
N VAL A 57 -17.54 -1.28 -10.39
CA VAL A 57 -17.43 -1.85 -9.06
C VAL A 57 -17.85 -0.70 -8.17
N LYS A 58 -19.14 -0.66 -7.81
CA LYS A 58 -19.66 0.18 -6.75
C LYS A 58 -18.94 -0.31 -5.51
N ILE A 59 -17.76 0.22 -5.23
CA ILE A 59 -17.12 0.04 -3.94
C ILE A 59 -18.13 0.64 -2.97
N PRO A 60 -18.78 -0.16 -2.12
CA PRO A 60 -19.76 0.38 -1.20
C PRO A 60 -19.01 1.39 -0.34
N TYR A 61 -19.35 2.67 -0.49
CA TYR A 61 -18.83 3.71 0.39
C TYR A 61 -19.24 3.31 1.80
N ARG A 62 -18.26 2.89 2.60
CA ARG A 62 -18.49 2.57 4.00
C ARG A 62 -18.72 3.89 4.74
N SER A 63 -19.62 3.88 5.73
CA SER A 63 -19.85 5.04 6.58
C SER A 63 -18.55 5.46 7.28
N ARG A 64 -18.43 6.72 7.67
CA ARG A 64 -17.25 7.21 8.42
C ARG A 64 -16.96 6.36 9.66
N GLU A 65 -18.01 5.94 10.37
CA GLU A 65 -17.94 5.07 11.55
C GLU A 65 -17.24 3.72 11.28
N TYR A 66 -17.36 3.18 10.06
CA TYR A 66 -16.67 1.94 9.69
C TYR A 66 -15.14 2.07 9.78
N TYR A 67 -14.61 3.28 9.57
CA TYR A 67 -13.19 3.56 9.62
C TYR A 67 -12.71 4.02 11.00
N ASP A 68 -13.60 4.17 12.00
CA ASP A 68 -13.22 4.56 13.35
C ASP A 68 -12.26 3.55 13.99
N SER A 69 -12.29 2.28 13.58
CA SER A 69 -11.33 1.28 14.03
C SER A 69 -9.88 1.63 13.67
N ILE A 70 -9.64 2.32 12.55
CA ILE A 70 -8.30 2.78 12.13
C ILE A 70 -7.82 3.89 13.07
N LEU A 71 -8.72 4.77 13.49
CA LEU A 71 -8.42 5.87 14.41
C LEU A 71 -8.21 5.35 15.84
N ARG A 72 -9.04 4.41 16.31
CA ARG A 72 -8.93 3.80 17.64
C ARG A 72 -7.67 2.98 17.83
N THR A 73 -7.23 2.26 16.80
CA THR A 73 -6.02 1.42 16.85
C THR A 73 -4.73 2.22 16.70
N ASN A 74 -4.83 3.54 16.52
CA ASN A 74 -3.69 4.44 16.37
C ASN A 74 -2.60 3.90 15.42
N LEU A 75 -3.01 3.22 14.33
CA LEU A 75 -2.14 2.48 13.42
C LEU A 75 -1.01 3.35 12.83
N PHE A 76 -1.23 4.65 12.78
CA PHE A 76 -0.32 5.64 12.22
C PHE A 76 0.24 6.61 13.27
N GLY A 77 -0.03 6.41 14.56
CA GLY A 77 0.51 7.23 15.65
C GLY A 77 -0.08 8.65 15.74
N THR A 78 -1.27 8.89 15.18
CA THR A 78 -1.91 10.22 15.11
C THR A 78 -2.88 10.53 16.26
N GLY A 79 -3.12 9.59 17.18
CA GLY A 79 -4.18 9.63 18.20
C GLY A 79 -4.06 10.65 19.33
N GLY A 80 -3.00 11.46 19.37
CA GLY A 80 -2.78 12.49 20.40
C GLY A 80 -3.25 13.91 20.03
N TYR A 81 -3.75 14.14 18.82
CA TYR A 81 -3.97 15.49 18.26
C TYR A 81 -5.44 15.95 18.27
N ALA A 82 -6.10 15.80 19.41
CA ALA A 82 -7.48 16.26 19.65
C ALA A 82 -7.61 17.20 20.86
N GLY A 83 -6.60 18.03 21.11
CA GLY A 83 -6.71 19.09 22.13
C GLY A 83 -5.36 19.57 22.64
N GLN A 84 -4.79 20.54 21.93
CA GLN A 84 -3.97 21.65 22.46
C GLN A 84 -3.39 22.37 21.23
N ILE A 85 -4.17 23.32 20.71
CA ILE A 85 -3.63 24.39 19.89
C ILE A 85 -3.35 25.51 20.90
N GLU A 86 -2.10 25.63 21.34
CA GLU A 86 -1.65 26.91 21.87
C GLU A 86 -1.51 27.85 20.67
N THR A 87 -2.43 28.80 20.58
CA THR A 87 -2.45 29.85 19.57
C THR A 87 -1.26 30.78 19.76
N GLY A 88 -0.12 30.43 19.19
CA GLY A 88 0.96 31.35 18.84
C GLY A 88 0.83 31.69 17.36
N GLY A 89 0.07 32.74 17.04
CA GLY A 89 -0.06 33.20 15.66
C GLY A 89 1.25 33.80 15.17
N PHE A 90 1.75 33.35 14.02
CA PHE A 90 2.59 34.15 13.13
C PHE A 90 2.34 33.71 11.70
N SER A 91 1.69 34.59 10.94
CA SER A 91 1.64 34.53 9.49
C SER A 91 2.81 35.36 8.98
N GLU A 92 3.82 34.71 8.40
CA GLU A 92 4.67 35.37 7.41
C GLU A 92 4.69 34.50 6.16
N VAL A 93 4.17 35.11 5.10
CA VAL A 93 4.29 34.66 3.72
C VAL A 93 5.75 34.84 3.33
N PHE A 94 6.46 33.75 3.09
CA PHE A 94 7.78 33.81 2.45
C PHE A 94 7.63 33.46 0.98
N GLU A 95 7.75 34.50 0.17
CA GLU A 95 7.82 34.47 -1.28
C GLU A 95 9.31 34.36 -1.67
N GLY A 96 9.67 33.25 -2.33
CA GLY A 96 10.85 33.18 -3.21
C GLY A 96 12.24 33.09 -2.56
N GLU A 97 12.50 32.10 -1.71
CA GLU A 97 13.87 31.59 -1.49
C GLU A 97 13.94 30.10 -1.80
N ILE A 98 14.97 29.70 -2.53
CA ILE A 98 15.20 28.30 -2.92
C ILE A 98 15.65 27.57 -1.65
N THR A 99 14.72 26.96 -0.92
CA THR A 99 15.04 26.21 0.30
C THR A 99 15.94 25.02 -0.04
N PRO A 100 17.17 24.95 0.49
CA PRO A 100 18.08 23.86 0.19
C PRO A 100 17.53 22.52 0.71
N LYS A 101 17.84 21.44 0.00
CA LYS A 101 17.44 20.09 0.41
C LYS A 101 18.08 19.74 1.76
N THR A 102 17.33 19.08 2.63
CA THR A 102 17.81 18.71 3.96
C THR A 102 19.04 17.81 3.91
N SER A 103 19.97 18.06 4.83
CA SER A 103 21.14 17.20 5.06
C SER A 103 20.87 16.09 6.09
N LEU A 104 19.74 16.16 6.80
CA LEU A 104 19.34 15.15 7.79
C LEU A 104 19.00 13.82 7.12
N LYS A 105 19.25 12.73 7.84
CA LYS A 105 18.90 11.36 7.40
C LYS A 105 17.41 11.08 7.61
N LEU A 106 16.58 11.91 6.99
CA LEU A 106 15.13 11.84 7.03
C LEU A 106 14.60 11.50 5.63
N GLU A 107 13.63 10.60 5.58
CA GLU A 107 12.96 10.18 4.37
C GLU A 107 11.48 10.52 4.48
N LEU A 108 10.98 11.41 3.60
CA LEU A 108 9.56 11.73 3.51
C LEU A 108 8.85 10.62 2.73
N LEU A 109 7.95 9.90 3.40
CA LEU A 109 7.17 8.82 2.80
C LEU A 109 5.88 9.33 2.13
N GLY A 110 5.37 10.47 2.59
CA GLY A 110 4.19 11.09 2.01
C GLY A 110 3.57 12.16 2.89
N THR A 111 2.62 12.89 2.31
CA THR A 111 1.91 14.00 2.94
C THR A 111 0.40 13.83 2.77
N PHE A 112 -0.36 14.16 3.81
CA PHE A 112 -1.82 14.19 3.80
C PHE A 112 -2.27 15.63 4.01
N ILE A 113 -2.84 16.24 2.97
CA ILE A 113 -3.29 17.64 3.01
C ILE A 113 -4.81 17.66 3.13
N LEU A 114 -5.32 18.02 4.31
CA LEU A 114 -6.76 18.24 4.52
C LEU A 114 -7.09 19.71 4.32
N LYS A 115 -7.53 20.06 3.11
CA LYS A 115 -8.08 21.39 2.80
C LYS A 115 -9.53 21.46 3.27
N SER A 116 -9.80 22.25 4.31
CA SER A 116 -11.17 22.49 4.76
C SER A 116 -11.90 23.43 3.79
N ARG A 117 -13.11 23.06 3.34
CA ARG A 117 -13.95 23.96 2.50
C ARG A 117 -14.62 25.08 3.29
N THR A 118 -14.51 25.05 4.62
CA THR A 118 -15.12 26.02 5.53
C THR A 118 -14.02 26.64 6.39
N ASN A 119 -14.02 27.98 6.53
CA ASN A 119 -13.01 28.76 7.25
C ASN A 119 -12.88 28.46 8.76
N SER A 120 -13.55 27.42 9.27
CA SER A 120 -13.67 27.11 10.70
C SER A 120 -12.99 25.80 11.12
N ALA A 121 -12.43 25.02 10.19
CA ALA A 121 -11.53 23.92 10.54
C ALA A 121 -10.14 24.27 10.01
N ALA A 122 -9.17 24.39 10.90
CA ALA A 122 -7.77 24.60 10.54
C ALA A 122 -7.37 23.55 9.49
N ASN A 123 -6.71 23.99 8.41
CA ASN A 123 -6.10 23.07 7.46
C ASN A 123 -5.20 22.13 8.24
N LYS A 124 -5.49 20.83 8.20
CA LYS A 124 -4.78 19.83 9.01
C LYS A 124 -3.91 19.01 8.07
N SER A 125 -2.68 19.47 7.88
CA SER A 125 -1.70 18.76 7.08
C SER A 125 -0.87 17.83 7.97
N ILE A 126 -0.58 16.63 7.49
CA ILE A 126 0.27 15.64 8.18
C ILE A 126 1.35 15.16 7.22
N ALA A 127 2.61 15.20 7.66
CA ALA A 127 3.76 14.65 6.98
C ALA A 127 4.19 13.34 7.65
N VAL A 128 4.34 12.26 6.88
CA VAL A 128 4.86 10.98 7.37
C VAL A 128 6.34 10.90 7.07
N ILE A 129 7.15 11.02 8.12
CA ILE A 129 8.61 11.09 8.01
C ILE A 129 9.20 9.85 8.69
N LYS A 130 10.11 9.18 7.98
CA LYS A 130 10.95 8.11 8.50
C LYS A 130 12.30 8.66 8.89
N ASN A 131 12.69 8.47 10.14
CA ASN A 131 14.05 8.73 10.58
C ASN A 131 14.92 7.52 10.22
N MET A 132 15.92 7.70 9.37
CA MET A 132 16.76 6.59 8.90
C MET A 132 17.80 6.13 9.93
N GLU A 133 18.04 6.90 10.99
CA GLU A 133 18.99 6.55 12.06
C GLU A 133 18.41 5.51 13.02
N ASN A 134 17.12 5.64 13.34
CA ASN A 134 16.42 4.72 14.25
C ASN A 134 15.32 3.90 13.54
N SER A 135 15.16 4.07 12.23
CA SER A 135 14.12 3.44 11.41
C SER A 135 12.67 3.69 11.88
N LYS A 136 12.43 4.67 12.77
CA LYS A 136 11.09 5.01 13.25
C LYS A 136 10.34 5.83 12.20
N ILE A 137 9.07 5.52 12.04
CA ILE A 137 8.13 6.24 11.16
C ILE A 137 7.11 6.94 12.04
N LYS A 138 6.92 8.25 11.84
CA LYS A 138 5.96 9.05 12.61
C LYS A 138 5.31 10.12 11.76
N GLY A 139 4.07 10.46 12.09
CA GLY A 139 3.35 11.59 11.52
C GLY A 139 3.65 12.89 12.27
N TYR A 140 3.88 13.97 11.53
CA TYR A 140 4.15 15.31 12.05
C TYR A 140 3.16 16.31 11.46
N SER A 141 2.67 17.23 12.29
CA SER A 141 1.87 18.39 11.85
C SER A 141 2.73 19.65 11.82
N GLU A 142 2.26 20.70 11.14
CA GLU A 142 2.88 22.03 11.20
C GLU A 142 3.02 22.50 12.66
N GLY A 143 4.18 23.07 13.01
CA GLY A 143 4.58 23.47 14.35
C GLY A 143 5.17 22.36 15.23
N GLN A 144 5.22 21.10 14.77
CA GLN A 144 5.71 19.99 15.58
C GLN A 144 7.22 19.76 15.43
N LEU A 145 7.88 19.38 16.53
CA LEU A 145 9.26 18.93 16.53
C LEU A 145 9.42 17.51 15.99
N VAL A 146 10.41 17.32 15.13
CA VAL A 146 10.83 16.02 14.57
C VAL A 146 11.63 15.25 15.62
N ASP A 147 11.27 13.97 15.83
CA ASP A 147 11.96 13.08 16.76
C ASP A 147 13.28 12.58 16.14
N LEU A 148 14.37 13.26 16.49
CA LEU A 148 15.73 12.97 16.07
C LEU A 148 16.50 12.26 17.19
N VAL A 149 17.47 11.42 16.80
CA VAL A 149 18.38 10.79 17.77
C VAL A 149 19.38 11.83 18.30
N THR A 150 19.70 12.83 17.49
CA THR A 150 20.52 13.99 17.85
C THR A 150 19.72 14.99 18.70
N SER A 151 20.37 15.67 19.64
CA SER A 151 19.78 16.74 20.48
C SER A 151 19.37 18.02 19.71
N GLU A 152 19.27 17.95 18.39
CA GLU A 152 18.91 19.07 17.53
C GLU A 152 17.40 19.25 17.51
N LYS A 153 16.94 20.51 17.67
CA LYS A 153 15.52 20.84 17.59
C LYS A 153 15.19 21.19 16.14
N VAL A 154 14.36 20.36 15.52
CA VAL A 154 13.92 20.54 14.14
C VAL A 154 12.40 20.62 14.12
N GLU A 155 11.86 21.73 13.60
CA GLU A 155 10.42 22.01 13.59
C GLU A 155 9.86 21.90 12.18
N VAL A 156 8.68 21.29 12.03
CA VAL A 156 7.95 21.27 10.75
C VAL A 156 7.24 22.61 10.57
N VAL A 157 7.61 23.37 9.53
CA VAL A 157 7.04 24.70 9.27
C VAL A 157 5.84 24.62 8.35
N LYS A 158 5.96 23.87 7.25
CA LYS A 158 4.97 23.84 6.18
C LYS A 158 4.91 22.45 5.55
N ILE A 159 3.69 21.99 5.27
CA ILE A 159 3.46 20.69 4.63
C ILE A 159 2.68 20.93 3.33
N ASP A 160 3.37 20.72 2.21
CA ASP A 160 2.84 20.77 0.84
C ASP A 160 2.84 19.37 0.20
N ASP A 161 2.48 19.28 -1.07
CA ASP A 161 2.32 17.99 -1.75
C ASP A 161 3.69 17.34 -1.99
N CYS A 162 3.98 16.28 -1.22
CA CYS A 162 5.26 15.59 -1.22
C CYS A 162 6.48 16.48 -0.91
N GLU A 163 6.23 17.60 -0.23
CA GLU A 163 7.22 18.61 0.15
C GLU A 163 6.96 19.05 1.59
N VAL A 164 7.99 19.03 2.42
CA VAL A 164 7.92 19.46 3.81
C VAL A 164 9.07 20.40 4.11
N THR A 165 8.75 21.63 4.50
CA THR A 165 9.75 22.59 4.97
C THR A 165 9.96 22.40 6.46
N ILE A 166 11.21 22.18 6.86
CA ILE A 166 11.63 22.10 8.25
C ILE A 166 12.50 23.30 8.62
N ARG A 167 12.50 23.70 9.89
CA ARG A 167 13.38 24.76 10.42
C ARG A 167 14.42 24.13 11.34
N ARG A 168 15.69 24.36 10.99
CA ARG A 168 16.86 24.05 11.82
C ARG A 168 17.43 25.35 12.41
N ALA A 169 18.44 25.22 13.28
CA ALA A 169 19.20 26.37 13.77
C ALA A 169 19.95 27.13 12.65
N GLU A 170 20.32 26.41 11.59
CA GLU A 170 21.09 26.95 10.44
C GLU A 170 20.21 27.57 9.35
N GLY A 171 18.89 27.39 9.41
CA GLY A 171 17.93 27.90 8.43
C GLY A 171 16.83 26.90 8.04
N PRO A 172 15.91 27.29 7.13
CA PRO A 172 14.90 26.40 6.60
C PRO A 172 15.50 25.41 5.58
N GLU A 173 15.09 24.14 5.67
CA GLU A 173 15.47 23.07 4.75
C GLU A 173 14.24 22.34 4.20
N LEU A 174 14.40 21.71 3.05
CA LEU A 174 13.32 21.02 2.34
C LEU A 174 13.50 19.50 2.36
N ILE A 175 12.45 18.77 2.74
CA ILE A 175 12.35 17.32 2.60
C ILE A 175 11.34 17.01 1.48
N THR A 176 11.76 16.27 0.47
CA THR A 176 10.90 15.86 -0.65
C THR A 176 10.69 14.35 -0.61
N CYS A 177 9.54 13.88 -1.12
CA CYS A 177 9.31 12.45 -1.30
C CYS A 177 10.41 11.83 -2.18
N GLY A 178 10.78 10.59 -1.86
CA GLY A 178 11.63 9.79 -2.74
C GLY A 178 10.85 9.39 -3.99
N ASN A 179 11.17 9.97 -5.15
CA ASN A 179 10.70 9.46 -6.43
C ASN A 179 11.48 8.19 -6.81
N GLU A 180 11.28 7.10 -6.08
CA GLU A 180 11.65 5.76 -6.57
C GLU A 180 10.67 5.26 -7.65
N LEU A 181 9.69 6.07 -8.05
CA LEU A 181 8.78 5.73 -9.14
C LEU A 181 9.40 5.83 -10.55
N GLU A 182 10.60 6.40 -10.71
CA GLU A 182 11.28 6.45 -12.03
C GLU A 182 12.33 5.35 -12.25
N SER A 183 12.87 4.73 -11.19
CA SER A 183 13.95 3.74 -11.34
C SER A 183 13.46 2.28 -11.42
N VAL A 184 12.21 2.02 -11.04
CA VAL A 184 11.62 0.66 -11.03
C VAL A 184 10.88 0.33 -12.33
N PHE A 185 10.37 1.33 -13.05
CA PHE A 185 9.66 1.13 -14.33
C PHE A 185 10.58 1.06 -15.56
N ALA A 186 11.87 1.40 -15.44
CA ALA A 186 12.86 1.30 -16.52
C ALA A 186 13.58 -0.06 -16.61
N LYS A 187 13.28 -1.01 -15.73
CA LYS A 187 13.84 -2.38 -15.76
C LYS A 187 12.75 -3.42 -15.54
N SER A 188 11.80 -3.49 -16.46
CA SER A 188 10.98 -4.69 -16.62
C SER A 188 11.70 -5.63 -17.60
N PRO A 189 12.30 -6.75 -17.16
CA PRO A 189 12.79 -7.75 -18.10
C PRO A 189 11.59 -8.47 -18.69
N ALA A 190 11.46 -8.34 -20.01
CA ALA A 190 10.52 -9.09 -20.81
C ALA A 190 10.60 -10.59 -20.50
N SER A 191 9.41 -11.18 -20.34
CA SER A 191 9.16 -12.61 -20.29
C SER A 191 9.97 -13.38 -21.34
N SER A 192 10.91 -14.22 -20.91
CA SER A 192 11.23 -15.44 -21.64
C SER A 192 11.89 -16.52 -20.78
N SER A 193 11.37 -17.72 -21.00
CA SER A 193 11.98 -19.03 -20.76
C SER A 193 12.13 -19.52 -19.32
N VAL A 194 11.32 -20.55 -19.07
CA VAL A 194 11.64 -21.73 -18.26
C VAL A 194 13.15 -21.93 -18.14
N ARG A 195 13.68 -21.68 -16.94
CA ARG A 195 15.02 -22.13 -16.56
C ARG A 195 14.97 -22.73 -15.17
N ASN A 196 15.31 -24.01 -15.11
CA ASN A 196 15.48 -24.80 -13.91
C ASN A 196 16.22 -23.98 -12.84
N ARG A 197 15.49 -23.59 -11.80
CA ARG A 197 16.08 -23.02 -10.59
C ARG A 197 16.68 -24.17 -9.80
N PRO A 198 17.99 -24.17 -9.49
CA PRO A 198 18.51 -25.11 -8.51
C PRO A 198 17.75 -24.86 -7.21
N SER A 199 17.21 -25.92 -6.62
CA SER A 199 16.67 -25.88 -5.27
C SER A 199 17.79 -25.47 -4.33
N VAL A 200 17.89 -24.16 -4.06
CA VAL A 200 18.57 -23.69 -2.85
C VAL A 200 17.75 -24.31 -1.73
N LYS A 201 18.34 -25.35 -1.12
CA LYS A 201 17.83 -25.91 0.13
C LYS A 201 17.77 -24.73 1.10
N SER A 202 16.60 -24.13 1.24
CA SER A 202 16.22 -23.42 2.44
C SER A 202 16.51 -24.42 3.55
N LYS A 203 17.55 -24.15 4.35
CA LYS A 203 17.73 -24.86 5.60
C LYS A 203 16.35 -24.82 6.25
N LYS A 204 15.74 -25.99 6.37
CA LYS A 204 14.55 -26.16 7.17
C LYS A 204 14.99 -25.64 8.53
N SER A 205 14.50 -24.47 8.94
CA SER A 205 14.27 -24.19 10.34
C SER A 205 13.20 -25.20 10.76
N SER A 206 13.64 -26.45 10.92
CA SER A 206 12.91 -27.44 11.65
C SER A 206 12.81 -26.84 13.04
N ALA A 207 11.69 -26.18 13.32
CA ALA A 207 11.36 -25.58 14.60
C ALA A 207 11.29 -26.70 15.66
N SER A 208 12.44 -27.24 16.03
CA SER A 208 12.61 -28.43 16.86
C SER A 208 12.77 -28.08 18.33
N GLY A 209 12.37 -26.87 18.73
CA GLY A 209 12.55 -26.35 20.10
C GLY A 209 11.25 -25.96 20.81
N VAL A 210 10.06 -26.24 20.26
CA VAL A 210 8.79 -26.03 20.99
C VAL A 210 8.13 -27.38 21.26
N SER A 211 8.04 -27.73 22.54
CA SER A 211 7.47 -28.98 23.03
C SER A 211 6.22 -28.70 23.85
N LYS A 212 5.12 -29.37 23.54
CA LYS A 212 3.90 -29.34 24.35
C LYS A 212 4.07 -30.33 25.50
N VAL A 213 4.17 -29.83 26.73
CA VAL A 213 4.32 -30.66 27.94
C VAL A 213 2.97 -31.22 28.37
N SER A 214 1.93 -30.38 28.36
CA SER A 214 0.55 -30.79 28.63
C SER A 214 -0.44 -29.82 27.98
N GLU A 215 -1.74 -29.97 28.20
CA GLU A 215 -2.72 -29.03 27.66
C GLU A 215 -2.53 -27.63 28.25
N GLY A 216 -2.25 -26.64 27.39
CA GLY A 216 -1.98 -25.27 27.82
C GLY A 216 -0.56 -25.04 28.35
N LEU A 217 0.29 -26.06 28.48
CA LEU A 217 1.68 -25.93 28.94
C LEU A 217 2.68 -26.26 27.82
N TYR A 218 3.57 -25.31 27.56
CA TYR A 218 4.54 -25.36 26.48
C TYR A 218 5.94 -25.05 27.01
N GLN A 219 6.93 -25.75 26.49
CA GLN A 219 8.35 -25.47 26.73
C GLN A 219 8.98 -25.02 25.42
N ILE A 220 9.78 -23.96 25.50
CA ILE A 220 10.48 -23.34 24.37
C ILE A 220 11.96 -23.31 24.69
N GLU A 221 12.79 -23.87 23.82
CA GLU A 221 14.24 -23.77 23.91
C GLU A 221 14.68 -22.32 23.70
N ARG A 222 15.50 -21.79 24.61
CA ARG A 222 15.96 -20.39 24.57
C ARG A 222 16.65 -20.02 23.27
N VAL A 223 17.49 -20.91 22.75
CA VAL A 223 18.20 -20.69 21.48
C VAL A 223 17.20 -20.50 20.33
N MET A 224 16.15 -21.31 20.28
CA MET A 224 15.09 -21.15 19.29
C MET A 224 14.30 -19.86 19.53
N PHE A 225 13.96 -19.54 20.77
CA PHE A 225 13.22 -18.31 21.08
C PHE A 225 13.99 -17.07 20.63
N GLU A 226 15.29 -17.02 20.89
CA GLU A 226 16.16 -15.92 20.46
C GLU A 226 16.31 -15.85 18.92
N GLU A 227 16.43 -16.99 18.23
CA GLU A 227 16.48 -17.04 16.76
C GLU A 227 15.19 -16.49 16.13
N LEU A 228 14.03 -16.83 16.70
CA LEU A 228 12.75 -16.28 16.26
C LEU A 228 12.63 -14.78 16.50
N LEU A 229 13.22 -14.29 17.59
CA LEU A 229 13.28 -12.86 17.91
C LEU A 229 14.29 -12.11 17.02
N ALA A 230 15.32 -12.79 16.53
CA ALA A 230 16.35 -12.19 15.68
C ALA A 230 15.87 -11.99 14.23
N GLU A 231 14.95 -12.83 13.74
CA GLU A 231 14.43 -12.76 12.36
C GLU A 231 12.90 -12.52 12.31
N PRO A 232 12.41 -11.34 12.74
CA PRO A 232 10.97 -11.04 12.80
C PRO A 232 10.29 -11.08 11.43
N SER A 233 11.03 -10.83 10.34
CA SER A 233 10.53 -10.90 8.97
C SER A 233 9.95 -12.28 8.61
N SER A 234 10.52 -13.35 9.17
CA SER A 234 10.07 -14.72 8.93
C SER A 234 8.70 -14.98 9.56
N LEU A 235 8.46 -14.47 10.78
CA LEU A 235 7.23 -14.62 11.55
C LEU A 235 6.02 -13.99 10.85
N ILE A 236 6.21 -12.85 10.19
CA ILE A 236 5.16 -12.13 9.44
C ILE A 236 4.60 -13.03 8.31
N THR A 237 5.41 -13.93 7.77
CA THR A 237 4.95 -14.85 6.71
C THR A 237 4.26 -16.09 7.25
N GLU A 238 4.39 -16.39 8.54
CA GLU A 238 3.88 -17.61 9.17
C GLU A 238 2.45 -17.48 9.70
N ALA A 239 2.05 -16.26 10.07
CA ALA A 239 0.70 -15.92 10.46
C ALA A 239 0.38 -14.44 10.16
N LYS A 240 -0.90 -14.16 9.92
CA LYS A 240 -1.45 -12.82 9.77
C LYS A 240 -2.00 -12.34 11.10
N ILE A 241 -1.61 -11.13 11.47
CA ILE A 241 -2.00 -10.44 12.70
C ILE A 241 -2.99 -9.35 12.30
N VAL A 242 -4.20 -9.41 12.84
CA VAL A 242 -5.27 -8.44 12.55
C VAL A 242 -5.73 -7.81 13.87
N PRO A 243 -5.51 -6.50 14.08
CA PRO A 243 -6.02 -5.79 15.25
C PRO A 243 -7.55 -5.84 15.35
N ARG A 244 -8.06 -5.95 16.57
CA ARG A 244 -9.48 -5.93 16.94
C ARG A 244 -9.65 -5.07 18.20
N ASP A 245 -10.87 -4.60 18.45
CA ASP A 245 -11.17 -3.77 19.62
C ASP A 245 -10.85 -4.48 20.95
N ASP A 246 -10.92 -5.81 20.96
CA ASP A 246 -10.70 -6.65 22.13
C ASP A 246 -9.34 -7.38 22.12
N GLY A 247 -8.46 -7.16 21.14
CA GLY A 247 -7.16 -7.82 21.09
C GLY A 247 -6.59 -8.00 19.68
N ILE A 248 -5.78 -9.03 19.49
CA ILE A 248 -5.17 -9.37 18.20
C ILE A 248 -5.72 -10.70 17.70
N LYS A 249 -6.34 -10.67 16.52
CA LYS A 249 -6.78 -11.90 15.85
C LYS A 249 -5.67 -12.49 14.99
N ILE A 250 -5.40 -13.78 15.19
CA ILE A 250 -4.40 -14.53 14.43
C ILE A 250 -5.10 -15.35 13.33
N PHE A 251 -4.64 -15.23 12.10
CA PHE A 251 -5.17 -15.93 10.94
C PHE A 251 -4.07 -16.44 10.00
N GLY A 252 -4.38 -17.41 9.14
CA GLY A 252 -3.42 -17.92 8.16
C GLY A 252 -2.19 -18.61 8.77
N VAL A 253 -2.32 -19.13 9.99
CA VAL A 253 -1.29 -19.90 10.71
C VAL A 253 -0.89 -21.12 9.88
N LYS A 254 0.35 -21.14 9.42
CA LYS A 254 0.89 -22.27 8.65
C LYS A 254 1.05 -23.51 9.53
N SER A 255 0.72 -24.68 9.01
CA SER A 255 1.03 -25.97 9.61
C SER A 255 2.56 -26.11 9.71
N ARG A 256 3.13 -26.17 10.92
CA ARG A 256 4.56 -26.11 11.29
C ARG A 256 5.14 -24.74 11.65
N SER A 257 4.34 -23.66 11.58
CA SER A 257 4.76 -22.37 12.14
C SER A 257 5.02 -22.45 13.64
N VAL A 258 5.77 -21.48 14.16
CA VAL A 258 5.98 -21.32 15.60
C VAL A 258 4.64 -21.12 16.31
N PHE A 259 3.76 -20.28 15.77
CA PHE A 259 2.43 -20.04 16.32
C PHE A 259 1.64 -21.36 16.47
N TYR A 260 1.71 -22.23 15.46
CA TYR A 260 1.06 -23.55 15.52
C TYR A 260 1.68 -24.43 16.61
N LYS A 261 3.00 -24.43 16.78
CA LYS A 261 3.68 -25.24 17.80
C LYS A 261 3.45 -24.73 19.21
N MET A 262 3.34 -23.41 19.38
CA MET A 262 2.90 -22.74 20.61
C MET A 262 1.42 -22.99 20.94
N GLY A 263 0.69 -23.72 20.10
CA GLY A 263 -0.70 -24.08 20.36
C GLY A 263 -1.73 -23.05 19.92
N LEU A 264 -1.31 -21.96 19.28
CA LEU A 264 -2.19 -20.99 18.65
C LEU A 264 -2.73 -21.55 17.33
N ARG A 265 -3.93 -21.14 16.96
CA ARG A 265 -4.70 -21.67 15.82
C ARG A 265 -5.38 -20.53 15.08
N ASN A 266 -5.84 -20.84 13.87
CA ASN A 266 -6.61 -19.90 13.06
C ASN A 266 -7.89 -19.48 13.79
N GLY A 267 -8.08 -18.16 13.88
CA GLY A 267 -9.27 -17.58 14.50
C GLY A 267 -9.15 -17.31 15.99
N ASP A 268 -7.99 -17.59 16.60
CA ASP A 268 -7.72 -17.17 17.98
C ASP A 268 -7.64 -15.64 18.07
N ILE A 269 -8.18 -15.09 19.15
CA ILE A 269 -8.07 -13.68 19.50
C ILE A 269 -7.24 -13.62 20.78
N VAL A 270 -6.00 -13.13 20.68
CA VAL A 270 -5.12 -12.94 21.83
C VAL A 270 -5.44 -11.60 22.47
N HIS A 271 -5.78 -11.61 23.74
CA HIS A 271 -6.19 -10.42 24.48
C HIS A 271 -5.03 -9.83 25.28
N GLN A 272 -4.21 -10.70 25.86
CA GLN A 272 -3.21 -10.31 26.84
C GLN A 272 -2.05 -11.30 26.83
N ILE A 273 -0.84 -10.77 27.02
CA ILE A 273 0.36 -11.56 27.33
C ILE A 273 0.88 -11.06 28.67
N ASN A 274 1.03 -11.96 29.64
CA ASN A 274 1.30 -11.64 31.04
C ASN A 274 0.29 -10.62 31.58
N GLU A 275 0.73 -9.42 31.94
CA GLU A 275 -0.10 -8.33 32.48
C GLU A 275 -0.37 -7.22 31.44
N VAL A 276 0.07 -7.40 30.20
CA VAL A 276 -0.02 -6.37 29.16
C VAL A 276 -1.11 -6.71 28.15
N ALA A 277 -2.10 -5.83 28.04
CA ALA A 277 -3.18 -5.94 27.06
C ALA A 277 -2.68 -5.66 25.64
N LEU A 278 -3.05 -6.52 24.70
CA LEU A 278 -2.66 -6.43 23.29
C LEU A 278 -3.71 -5.69 22.46
N ASN A 279 -3.93 -4.41 22.77
CA ASN A 279 -4.96 -3.61 22.12
C ASN A 279 -4.45 -2.83 20.91
N ASP A 280 -3.13 -2.70 20.76
CA ASP A 280 -2.47 -1.97 19.68
C ASP A 280 -1.15 -2.64 19.24
N VAL A 281 -0.64 -2.20 18.10
CA VAL A 281 0.60 -2.73 17.52
C VAL A 281 1.83 -2.30 18.34
N GLN A 282 1.78 -1.14 19.01
CA GLN A 282 2.88 -0.66 19.83
C GLN A 282 3.06 -1.51 21.10
N SER A 283 1.99 -1.86 21.81
CA SER A 283 2.06 -2.74 22.99
C SER A 283 2.53 -4.13 22.61
N ALA A 284 2.19 -4.61 21.41
CA ALA A 284 2.74 -5.86 20.89
C ALA A 284 4.27 -5.76 20.73
N LEU A 285 4.78 -4.64 20.20
CA LEU A 285 6.21 -4.43 20.01
C LEU A 285 6.98 -4.27 21.33
N SER A 286 6.43 -3.58 22.32
CA SER A 286 7.07 -3.49 23.65
C SER A 286 7.08 -4.83 24.38
N LEU A 287 6.03 -5.64 24.22
CA LEU A 287 6.02 -7.01 24.75
C LEU A 287 7.13 -7.87 24.15
N PHE A 288 7.47 -7.68 22.86
CA PHE A 288 8.57 -8.41 22.23
C PHE A 288 9.93 -8.15 22.91
N THR A 289 10.18 -6.93 23.38
CA THR A 289 11.44 -6.62 24.10
C THR A 289 11.42 -7.21 25.50
N ASP A 290 10.28 -7.16 26.19
CA ASP A 290 10.16 -7.60 27.58
C ASP A 290 10.24 -9.12 27.69
N LEU A 291 9.61 -9.85 26.77
CA LEU A 291 9.62 -11.31 26.75
C LEU A 291 11.03 -11.89 26.55
N ARG A 292 11.96 -11.16 25.91
CA ARG A 292 13.35 -11.63 25.73
C ARG A 292 14.06 -11.87 27.06
N GLY A 293 13.69 -11.13 28.11
CA GLY A 293 14.28 -11.27 29.45
C GLY A 293 13.58 -12.30 30.34
N GLN A 294 12.42 -12.83 29.95
CA GLN A 294 11.60 -13.68 30.82
C GLN A 294 11.77 -15.17 30.52
N SER A 295 11.81 -15.98 31.59
CA SER A 295 11.84 -17.44 31.51
C SER A 295 10.43 -18.07 31.50
N GLU A 296 9.39 -17.30 31.76
CA GLU A 296 8.01 -17.77 31.74
C GLU A 296 7.08 -16.65 31.28
N PHE A 297 6.10 -16.97 30.45
CA PHE A 297 5.04 -16.05 30.09
C PHE A 297 3.71 -16.78 29.87
N THR A 298 2.61 -16.07 30.05
CA THR A 298 1.24 -16.56 29.86
C THR A 298 0.55 -15.79 28.75
N VAL A 299 -0.21 -16.47 27.90
CA VAL A 299 -0.96 -15.89 26.79
C VAL A 299 -2.42 -16.23 26.95
N ASP A 300 -3.25 -15.20 27.10
CA ASP A 300 -4.69 -15.31 27.23
C ASP A 300 -5.36 -15.02 25.89
N PHE A 301 -6.19 -15.95 25.44
CA PHE A 301 -6.84 -15.88 24.15
C PHE A 301 -8.26 -16.45 24.17
N THR A 302 -9.11 -15.99 23.27
CA THR A 302 -10.43 -16.58 23.01
C THR A 302 -10.36 -17.46 21.76
N ARG A 303 -10.81 -18.70 21.90
CA ARG A 303 -11.00 -19.65 20.80
C ARG A 303 -12.44 -20.10 20.75
N GLN A 304 -13.12 -19.87 19.62
CA GLN A 304 -14.53 -20.25 19.43
C GLN A 304 -15.44 -19.75 20.57
N GLY A 305 -15.22 -18.51 21.02
CA GLY A 305 -15.98 -17.87 22.11
C GLY A 305 -15.61 -18.32 23.53
N LYS A 306 -14.65 -19.24 23.70
CA LYS A 306 -14.18 -19.69 25.02
C LYS A 306 -12.83 -19.07 25.34
N ARG A 307 -12.71 -18.44 26.51
CA ARG A 307 -11.43 -17.96 27.06
C ARG A 307 -10.54 -19.15 27.41
N LYS A 308 -9.28 -19.06 27.02
CA LYS A 308 -8.22 -20.04 27.26
C LYS A 308 -6.93 -19.30 27.63
N SER A 309 -6.07 -19.99 28.35
CA SER A 309 -4.76 -19.50 28.74
C SER A 309 -3.73 -20.56 28.45
N ASN A 310 -2.63 -20.17 27.80
CA ASN A 310 -1.46 -21.02 27.60
C ASN A 310 -0.29 -20.42 28.36
N ARG A 311 0.47 -21.24 29.06
CA ARG A 311 1.71 -20.87 29.76
C ARG A 311 2.90 -21.50 29.07
N TYR A 312 3.96 -20.70 28.92
CA TYR A 312 5.17 -21.01 28.19
C TYR A 312 6.36 -20.84 29.11
N THR A 313 7.24 -21.84 29.15
CA THR A 313 8.51 -21.79 29.88
C THR A 313 9.66 -21.80 28.89
N VAL A 314 10.55 -20.81 28.98
CA VAL A 314 11.76 -20.67 28.16
C VAL A 314 12.96 -21.21 28.94
N TYR A 315 13.54 -22.32 28.47
CA TYR A 315 14.65 -23.02 29.13
C TYR A 315 15.96 -22.88 28.36
#